data_AF-A0A6L4Z370-F1
#
_entry.id   AF-A0A6L4Z370-F1
#
_cell.length_a   1.000
_cell.length_b   1.000
_cell.length_c   1.000
_cell.angle_alpha   90.00
_cell.angle_beta   90.00
_cell.angle_gamma   90.00
#
_symmetry.space_group_name_H-M   'P 1'
#
loop_
_entity.id
_entity.type
_entity.pdbx_description
1 polymer ?
#
loop_
_entity_poly.entity_id
_entity_poly.type
_entity_poly.pdbx_seq_one_letter_code
_entity_poly.pdbx_strand_id
1 'polypeptide(L)'
;PKHRIEILAYDNLKKGGLLTTIFTKSIITVQDTLTLYSFIESVYYMHKSPLEKEDMLNIYFSGLDERIIFALDDFDSVKLEDLPETTPEYIKSLGKTYWEEKELYKKLNELTLEVTDFILDYPAVNNWPAIYRSTENLFVQFLAACSAVNDGRLGIGIEDTVKAYATFLKLIKTDVTWYKAIPERIGDLDNHSDYLVCKSCGNYYQIPEGESRDDYSDICGCGGKLKYLGSNYKY
;
A
#
# COMPACT_ATOMS: atom_id res chain seq x y z
N PRO A 1 3.18 4.12 15.68
CA PRO A 1 4.31 4.77 14.97
C PRO A 1 3.83 5.90 14.03
N LYS A 2 4.35 7.12 14.24
CA LYS A 2 3.80 8.39 13.76
C LYS A 2 3.99 8.74 12.27
N HIS A 3 4.56 7.87 11.45
CA HIS A 3 4.87 8.19 10.05
C HIS A 3 4.58 7.03 9.10
N ARG A 4 3.36 6.47 9.16
CA ARG A 4 2.93 5.49 8.17
C ARG A 4 2.71 6.15 6.82
N ILE A 5 3.24 5.54 5.76
CA ILE A 5 3.02 5.95 4.37
C ILE A 5 1.52 6.13 4.09
N GLU A 6 0.67 5.25 4.63
CA GLU A 6 -0.81 5.35 4.53
C GLU A 6 -1.35 6.66 5.08
N ILE A 7 -0.96 7.02 6.31
CA ILE A 7 -1.42 8.25 6.99
C ILE A 7 -0.94 9.47 6.23
N LEU A 8 0.35 9.48 5.87
CA LEU A 8 0.93 10.57 5.09
C LEU A 8 0.24 10.70 3.72
N ALA A 9 -0.09 9.60 3.06
CA ALA A 9 -0.85 9.58 1.82
C ALA A 9 -2.24 10.18 2.01
N TYR A 10 -2.99 9.76 3.03
CA TYR A 10 -4.32 10.31 3.33
C TYR A 10 -4.30 11.82 3.57
N ASP A 11 -3.26 12.33 4.22
CA ASP A 11 -3.12 13.74 4.59
C ASP A 11 -2.60 14.61 3.43
N ASN A 12 -1.82 14.03 2.50
CA ASN A 12 -1.06 14.80 1.50
C ASN A 12 -1.42 14.47 0.04
N LEU A 13 -2.16 13.39 -0.22
CA LEU A 13 -2.62 13.01 -1.55
C LEU A 13 -4.13 13.18 -1.70
N LYS A 14 -4.57 13.20 -2.96
CA LYS A 14 -5.99 13.23 -3.29
C LYS A 14 -6.60 11.86 -3.03
N LYS A 15 -7.78 11.85 -2.42
CA LYS A 15 -8.65 10.66 -2.34
C LYS A 15 -9.17 10.40 -3.77
N GLY A 16 -8.74 9.31 -4.40
CA GLY A 16 -9.07 9.00 -5.79
C GLY A 16 -10.58 8.89 -6.07
N GLY A 17 -10.99 8.95 -7.34
CA GLY A 17 -12.39 8.83 -7.76
C GLY A 17 -12.64 9.29 -9.20
N LEU A 18 -13.71 8.80 -9.84
CA LEU A 18 -14.02 9.04 -11.26
C LEU A 18 -14.04 10.54 -11.65
N LEU A 19 -14.51 11.40 -10.72
CA LEU A 19 -14.60 12.85 -10.93
C LEU A 19 -13.30 13.62 -10.63
N THR A 20 -12.40 13.08 -9.82
CA THR A 20 -11.12 13.72 -9.47
C THR A 20 -10.02 13.42 -10.50
N THR A 21 -10.13 12.30 -11.23
CA THR A 21 -9.20 11.90 -12.30
C THR A 21 -9.31 12.77 -13.57
N ILE A 22 -10.50 13.31 -13.89
CA ILE A 22 -10.72 14.04 -15.16
C ILE A 22 -10.07 15.44 -15.15
N PHE A 23 -9.93 16.07 -13.99
CA PHE A 23 -9.47 17.47 -13.88
C PHE A 23 -8.05 17.63 -13.33
N THR A 24 -7.30 16.53 -13.15
CA THR A 24 -5.99 16.61 -12.48
C THR A 24 -4.91 15.87 -13.26
N LYS A 25 -3.72 16.48 -13.34
CA LYS A 25 -2.53 15.89 -13.97
C LYS A 25 -1.79 14.90 -13.06
N SER A 26 -2.18 14.79 -11.79
CA SER A 26 -1.55 13.88 -10.83
C SER A 26 -1.99 12.46 -11.10
N ILE A 27 -1.04 11.59 -11.39
CA ILE A 27 -1.31 10.18 -11.62
C ILE A 27 -1.41 9.39 -10.31
N ILE A 28 -0.71 9.84 -9.26
CA ILE A 28 -0.71 9.19 -7.93
C ILE A 28 -1.81 9.78 -7.05
N THR A 29 -2.57 8.89 -6.42
CA THR A 29 -3.60 9.18 -5.43
C THR A 29 -3.36 8.37 -4.16
N VAL A 30 -4.20 8.59 -3.13
CA VAL A 30 -4.21 7.73 -1.94
C VAL A 30 -4.34 6.26 -2.32
N GLN A 31 -5.15 5.93 -3.34
CA GLN A 31 -5.39 4.56 -3.74
C GLN A 31 -4.12 3.86 -4.24
N ASP A 32 -3.31 4.55 -5.04
CA ASP A 32 -2.02 4.05 -5.53
C ASP A 32 -1.05 3.74 -4.38
N THR A 33 -1.14 4.49 -3.29
CA THR A 33 -0.27 4.23 -2.13
C THR A 33 -0.77 3.05 -1.30
N LEU A 34 -2.10 2.87 -1.21
CA LEU A 34 -2.68 1.72 -0.50
C LEU A 34 -2.46 0.39 -1.24
N THR A 35 -2.26 0.41 -2.57
CA THR A 35 -1.96 -0.82 -3.31
C THR A 35 -0.61 -1.43 -2.92
N LEU A 36 0.33 -0.66 -2.35
CA LEU A 36 1.57 -1.19 -1.78
C LEU A 36 1.28 -2.28 -0.75
N TYR A 37 0.44 -2.00 0.24
CA TYR A 37 0.13 -2.97 1.30
C TYR A 37 -0.72 -4.11 0.78
N SER A 38 -1.73 -3.85 -0.07
CA SER A 38 -2.53 -4.93 -0.69
C SER A 38 -1.67 -5.88 -1.52
N PHE A 39 -0.62 -5.37 -2.17
CA PHE A 39 0.29 -6.18 -2.97
C PHE A 39 1.25 -6.98 -2.08
N ILE A 40 1.84 -6.37 -1.04
CA ILE A 40 2.67 -7.08 -0.06
C ILE A 40 1.86 -8.20 0.62
N GLU A 41 0.61 -7.94 1.01
CA GLU A 41 -0.29 -8.96 1.58
C GLU A 41 -0.52 -10.13 0.61
N SER A 42 -0.76 -9.83 -0.66
CA SER A 42 -0.96 -10.85 -1.70
C SER A 42 0.29 -11.71 -1.87
N VAL A 43 1.48 -11.10 -1.92
CA VAL A 43 2.76 -11.81 -2.01
C VAL A 43 3.00 -12.64 -0.76
N TYR A 44 2.76 -12.10 0.44
CA TYR A 44 2.91 -12.84 1.69
C TYR A 44 2.00 -14.07 1.72
N TYR A 45 0.74 -13.92 1.29
CA TYR A 45 -0.23 -15.03 1.21
C TYR A 45 0.25 -16.15 0.27
N MET A 46 0.94 -15.82 -0.83
CA MET A 46 1.51 -16.83 -1.73
C MET A 46 2.62 -17.66 -1.08
N HIS A 47 3.35 -17.10 -0.11
CA HIS A 47 4.45 -17.79 0.59
C HIS A 47 4.01 -18.46 1.89
N LYS A 48 3.01 -17.90 2.59
CA LYS A 48 2.45 -18.47 3.83
C LYS A 48 0.93 -18.32 3.85
N SER A 49 0.24 -19.45 3.92
CA SER A 49 -1.22 -19.51 4.08
C SER A 49 -1.59 -20.71 4.97
N PRO A 50 -2.51 -20.55 5.96
CA PRO A 50 -3.24 -19.32 6.30
C PRO A 50 -2.36 -18.27 7.00
N LEU A 51 -2.81 -17.01 6.97
CA LEU A 51 -2.16 -15.90 7.70
C LEU A 51 -2.60 -15.88 9.17
N GLU A 52 -1.64 -15.69 10.06
CA GLU A 52 -1.85 -15.51 11.50
C GLU A 52 -1.73 -14.03 11.90
N LYS A 53 -2.12 -13.69 13.13
CA LYS A 53 -2.05 -12.30 13.63
C LYS A 53 -0.62 -11.72 13.54
N GLU A 54 0.40 -12.53 13.82
CA GLU A 54 1.80 -12.13 13.73
C GLU A 54 2.22 -11.82 12.28
N ASP A 55 1.65 -12.49 11.30
CA ASP A 55 1.94 -12.22 9.88
C ASP A 55 1.45 -10.84 9.46
N MET A 56 0.30 -10.40 9.99
CA MET A 56 -0.18 -9.03 9.79
C MET A 56 0.81 -8.03 10.40
N LEU A 57 1.37 -8.31 11.57
CA LEU A 57 2.39 -7.43 12.13
C LEU A 57 3.63 -7.35 11.23
N ASN A 58 4.07 -8.49 10.70
CA ASN A 58 5.22 -8.56 9.78
C ASN A 58 4.99 -7.75 8.50
N ILE A 59 3.82 -7.87 7.88
CA ILE A 59 3.46 -7.13 6.66
C ILE A 59 3.54 -5.62 6.88
N TYR A 60 2.99 -5.13 7.99
CA TYR A 60 2.80 -3.70 8.20
C TYR A 60 3.90 -3.00 9.00
N PHE A 61 4.74 -3.74 9.73
CA PHE A 61 5.71 -3.15 10.67
C PHE A 61 7.15 -3.63 10.46
N SER A 62 7.43 -4.37 9.39
CA SER A 62 8.80 -4.81 9.06
C SER A 62 9.67 -3.76 8.37
N GLY A 63 9.07 -2.67 7.87
CA GLY A 63 9.77 -1.68 7.03
C GLY A 63 10.03 -2.16 5.60
N LEU A 64 9.40 -3.25 5.17
CA LEU A 64 9.45 -3.71 3.79
C LEU A 64 8.85 -2.67 2.82
N ASP A 65 7.82 -1.96 3.24
CA ASP A 65 7.24 -0.83 2.52
C ASP A 65 8.28 0.27 2.24
N GLU A 66 9.02 0.70 3.26
CA GLU A 66 10.10 1.70 3.14
C GLU A 66 11.21 1.22 2.19
N ARG A 67 11.60 -0.04 2.31
CA ARG A 67 12.59 -0.67 1.41
C ARG A 67 12.12 -0.67 -0.03
N ILE A 68 10.86 -1.03 -0.28
CA ILE A 68 10.29 -1.05 -1.63
C ILE A 68 10.24 0.37 -2.21
N ILE A 69 9.78 1.38 -1.45
CA ILE A 69 9.62 2.73 -2.00
C ILE A 69 10.95 3.42 -2.28
N PHE A 70 11.99 3.21 -1.45
CA PHE A 70 13.25 3.94 -1.56
C PHE A 70 14.32 3.18 -2.34
N ALA A 71 14.42 1.87 -2.16
CA ALA A 71 15.43 1.05 -2.81
C ALA A 71 14.91 0.29 -4.04
N LEU A 72 13.59 0.22 -4.25
CA LEU A 72 12.97 -0.36 -5.45
C LEU A 72 13.52 -1.76 -5.74
N ASP A 73 14.17 -2.00 -6.88
CA ASP A 73 14.67 -3.31 -7.26
C ASP A 73 15.85 -3.79 -6.40
N ASP A 74 16.39 -2.95 -5.53
CA ASP A 74 17.41 -3.28 -4.52
C ASP A 74 16.83 -3.44 -3.09
N PHE A 75 15.50 -3.50 -2.93
CA PHE A 75 14.82 -3.52 -1.61
C PHE A 75 15.31 -4.61 -0.63
N ASP A 76 15.79 -5.73 -1.16
CA ASP A 76 16.26 -6.90 -0.39
C ASP A 76 17.75 -6.84 -0.01
N SER A 77 18.47 -5.85 -0.52
CA SER A 77 19.93 -5.73 -0.40
C SER A 77 20.37 -4.53 0.44
N VAL A 78 19.45 -3.61 0.72
CA VAL A 78 19.68 -2.42 1.56
C VAL A 78 19.48 -2.70 3.05
N LYS A 79 20.00 -1.82 3.91
CA LYS A 79 19.63 -1.80 5.33
C LYS A 79 18.58 -0.72 5.56
N LEU A 80 17.65 -0.96 6.47
CA LEU A 80 16.53 -0.04 6.70
C LEU A 80 17.02 1.29 7.27
N GLU A 81 18.06 1.24 8.10
CA GLU A 81 18.63 2.41 8.78
C GLU A 81 19.35 3.36 7.82
N ASP A 82 19.73 2.85 6.63
CA ASP A 82 20.40 3.63 5.59
C ASP A 82 19.39 4.34 4.66
N LEU A 83 18.09 4.06 4.80
CA LEU A 83 17.04 4.62 3.95
C LEU A 83 16.59 6.01 4.45
N PRO A 84 16.15 6.89 3.54
CA PRO A 84 15.51 8.15 3.93
C PRO A 84 14.25 7.91 4.76
N GLU A 85 13.90 8.87 5.61
CA GLU A 85 12.60 8.88 6.28
C GLU A 85 11.50 9.26 5.28
N THR A 86 10.33 8.63 5.39
CA THR A 86 9.15 9.05 4.63
C THR A 86 8.61 10.36 5.17
N THR A 87 8.73 11.43 4.39
CA THR A 87 8.27 12.78 4.78
C THR A 87 6.97 13.18 4.07
N PRO A 88 6.19 14.13 4.63
CA PRO A 88 5.08 14.75 3.91
C PRO A 88 5.49 15.34 2.55
N GLU A 89 6.71 15.88 2.45
CA GLU A 89 7.25 16.50 1.23
C GLU A 89 7.51 15.45 0.14
N TYR A 90 8.00 14.27 0.53
CA TYR A 90 8.14 13.13 -0.39
C TYR A 90 6.77 12.72 -0.94
N ILE A 91 5.77 12.54 -0.06
CA ILE A 91 4.41 12.17 -0.48
C ILE A 91 3.76 13.25 -1.36
N LYS A 92 3.93 14.53 -1.04
CA LYS A 92 3.46 15.63 -1.90
C LYS A 92 4.13 15.62 -3.28
N SER A 93 5.38 15.16 -3.37
CA SER A 93 6.11 15.04 -4.63
C SER A 93 5.57 13.90 -5.48
N LEU A 94 5.23 12.75 -4.88
CA LEU A 94 4.52 11.66 -5.57
C LEU A 94 3.22 12.16 -6.22
N GLY A 95 2.42 12.95 -5.48
CA GLY A 95 1.18 13.57 -5.98
C GLY A 95 1.35 14.68 -7.04
N LYS A 96 2.58 14.92 -7.51
CA LYS A 96 2.89 15.87 -8.60
C LYS A 96 3.52 15.19 -9.80
N THR A 97 3.78 13.89 -9.72
CA THR A 97 4.39 13.13 -10.81
C THR A 97 3.49 13.07 -12.04
N TYR A 98 4.11 12.94 -13.20
CA TYR A 98 3.45 12.81 -14.49
C TYR A 98 4.28 11.93 -15.42
N TRP A 99 3.63 11.31 -16.41
CA TRP A 99 4.33 10.54 -17.44
C TRP A 99 5.00 11.47 -18.45
N GLU A 100 6.33 11.41 -18.56
CA GLU A 100 7.07 11.99 -19.69
C GLU A 100 7.03 11.06 -20.89
N GLU A 101 7.18 9.77 -20.65
CA GLU A 101 6.91 8.73 -21.63
C GLU A 101 6.08 7.60 -21.00
N LYS A 102 4.89 7.37 -21.57
CA LYS A 102 3.89 6.40 -21.11
C LYS A 102 3.79 5.16 -22.00
N GLU A 103 4.30 5.20 -23.23
CA GLU A 103 4.05 4.14 -24.20
C GLU A 103 4.68 2.80 -23.81
N LEU A 104 5.88 2.79 -23.22
CA LEU A 104 6.47 1.54 -22.71
C LEU A 104 5.61 0.93 -21.59
N TYR A 105 5.18 1.76 -20.63
CA TYR A 105 4.32 1.31 -19.53
C TYR A 105 3.01 0.71 -20.04
N LYS A 106 2.35 1.33 -21.03
CA LYS A 106 1.14 0.77 -21.65
C LYS A 106 1.40 -0.62 -22.24
N LYS A 107 2.46 -0.78 -23.02
CA LYS A 107 2.81 -2.06 -23.66
C LYS A 107 3.14 -3.15 -22.66
N LEU A 108 3.89 -2.83 -21.60
CA LEU A 108 4.21 -3.81 -20.56
C LEU A 108 2.98 -4.17 -19.72
N ASN A 109 2.08 -3.21 -19.51
CA ASN A 109 0.80 -3.47 -18.84
C ASN A 109 -0.08 -4.40 -19.70
N GLU A 110 -0.21 -4.12 -21.00
CA GLU A 110 -0.91 -5.00 -21.96
C GLU A 110 -0.31 -6.42 -21.98
N LEU A 111 1.02 -6.54 -22.04
CA LEU A 111 1.69 -7.83 -21.98
C LEU A 111 1.40 -8.57 -20.67
N THR A 112 1.44 -7.87 -19.53
CA THR A 112 1.15 -8.48 -18.21
C THR A 112 -0.29 -8.99 -18.17
N LEU A 113 -1.23 -8.24 -18.74
CA LEU A 113 -2.62 -8.67 -18.88
C LEU A 113 -2.75 -9.94 -19.72
N GLU A 114 -2.10 -10.00 -20.88
CA GLU A 114 -2.13 -11.18 -21.75
C GLU A 114 -1.53 -12.42 -21.08
N VAL A 115 -0.41 -12.25 -20.36
CA VAL A 115 0.23 -13.34 -19.61
C VAL A 115 -0.67 -13.85 -18.49
N THR A 116 -1.27 -12.94 -17.70
CA THR A 116 -2.19 -13.29 -16.63
C THR A 116 -3.41 -14.04 -17.18
N ASP A 117 -3.98 -13.59 -18.29
CA ASP A 117 -5.13 -14.23 -18.93
C ASP A 117 -4.79 -15.62 -19.47
N PHE A 118 -3.59 -15.77 -20.05
CA PHE A 118 -3.09 -17.05 -20.52
C PHE A 118 -2.84 -18.05 -19.37
N ILE A 119 -2.26 -17.61 -18.25
CA ILE A 119 -1.93 -18.49 -17.11
C ILE A 119 -3.19 -18.92 -16.36
N LEU A 120 -4.12 -17.99 -16.15
CA LEU A 120 -5.24 -18.19 -15.24
C LEU A 120 -6.42 -18.93 -15.90
N ASP A 121 -6.58 -18.90 -17.23
CA ASP A 121 -7.67 -19.57 -17.97
C ASP A 121 -9.07 -19.38 -17.32
N TYR A 122 -9.31 -18.21 -16.72
CA TYR A 122 -10.53 -17.96 -15.95
C TYR A 122 -11.68 -17.51 -16.87
N PRO A 123 -12.89 -18.07 -16.73
CA PRO A 123 -14.06 -17.52 -17.38
C PRO A 123 -14.36 -16.14 -16.78
N ALA A 124 -14.63 -15.15 -17.63
CA ALA A 124 -14.78 -13.71 -17.32
C ALA A 124 -15.93 -13.32 -16.37
N VAL A 125 -16.46 -14.25 -15.55
CA VAL A 125 -17.76 -14.15 -14.88
C VAL A 125 -17.70 -13.55 -13.46
N ASN A 126 -16.52 -13.54 -12.83
CA ASN A 126 -16.38 -13.05 -11.45
C ASN A 126 -15.37 -11.92 -11.49
N ASN A 127 -15.75 -10.66 -11.20
CA ASN A 127 -14.93 -9.42 -11.26
C ASN A 127 -13.55 -9.43 -10.53
N TRP A 128 -13.13 -10.56 -9.97
CA TRP A 128 -11.84 -10.79 -9.32
C TRP A 128 -10.63 -10.47 -10.22
N PRO A 129 -10.55 -10.93 -11.50
CA PRO A 129 -9.46 -10.53 -12.38
C PRO A 129 -9.41 -9.02 -12.57
N ALA A 130 -10.55 -8.33 -12.67
CA ALA A 130 -10.57 -6.88 -12.85
C ALA A 130 -10.02 -6.11 -11.64
N ILE A 131 -10.31 -6.57 -10.41
CA ILE A 131 -9.78 -5.96 -9.17
C ILE A 131 -8.28 -6.23 -9.04
N TYR A 132 -7.85 -7.48 -9.22
CA TYR A 132 -6.44 -7.87 -9.14
C TYR A 132 -5.58 -7.13 -10.20
N ARG A 133 -6.07 -7.08 -11.45
CA ARG A 133 -5.45 -6.32 -12.56
C ARG A 133 -5.32 -4.83 -12.24
N SER A 134 -6.35 -4.24 -11.63
CA SER A 134 -6.31 -2.82 -11.24
C SER A 134 -5.27 -2.56 -10.15
N THR A 135 -5.13 -3.48 -9.19
CA THR A 135 -4.14 -3.39 -8.12
C THR A 135 -2.70 -3.47 -8.65
N GLU A 136 -2.40 -4.44 -9.53
CA GLU A 136 -1.06 -4.58 -10.13
C GLU A 136 -0.66 -3.32 -10.91
N ASN A 137 -1.59 -2.82 -11.74
CA ASN A 137 -1.34 -1.67 -12.58
C ASN A 137 -1.09 -0.38 -11.76
N LEU A 138 -1.89 -0.16 -10.70
CA LEU A 138 -1.70 0.95 -9.77
C LEU A 138 -0.39 0.80 -8.98
N PHE A 139 -0.04 -0.41 -8.58
CA PHE A 139 1.20 -0.68 -7.86
C PHE A 139 2.44 -0.40 -8.72
N VAL A 140 2.48 -0.86 -9.98
CA VAL A 140 3.58 -0.56 -10.90
C VAL A 140 3.67 0.95 -11.19
N GLN A 141 2.52 1.64 -11.36
CA GLN A 141 2.51 3.09 -11.49
C GLN A 141 3.11 3.80 -10.27
N PHE A 142 2.74 3.35 -9.06
CA PHE A 142 3.27 3.86 -7.81
C PHE A 142 4.79 3.68 -7.70
N LEU A 143 5.31 2.51 -8.07
CA LEU A 143 6.75 2.24 -8.08
C LEU A 143 7.50 3.13 -9.08
N ALA A 144 6.94 3.36 -10.27
CA ALA A 144 7.54 4.25 -11.25
C ALA A 144 7.59 5.70 -10.76
N ALA A 145 6.55 6.15 -10.06
CA ALA A 145 6.54 7.46 -9.41
C ALA A 145 7.57 7.56 -8.27
N CYS A 146 7.72 6.51 -7.45
CA CYS A 146 8.76 6.44 -6.42
C CYS A 146 10.17 6.56 -7.05
N SER A 147 10.44 5.82 -8.13
CA SER A 147 11.70 5.92 -8.88
C SER A 147 12.02 7.35 -9.32
N ALA A 148 11.06 8.03 -9.95
CA ALA A 148 11.27 9.41 -10.38
C ALA A 148 11.54 10.35 -9.20
N VAL A 149 10.77 10.23 -8.12
CA VAL A 149 10.89 11.11 -6.94
C VAL A 149 12.18 10.85 -6.18
N ASN A 150 12.65 9.60 -6.08
CA ASN A 150 13.92 9.24 -5.45
C ASN A 150 15.12 9.91 -6.17
N ASP A 151 15.01 10.13 -7.48
CA ASP A 151 15.99 10.86 -8.27
C ASP A 151 15.78 12.39 -8.27
N GLY A 152 14.85 12.90 -7.46
CA GLY A 152 14.51 14.33 -7.40
C GLY A 152 13.76 14.85 -8.63
N ARG A 153 13.15 13.96 -9.43
CA ARG A 153 12.38 14.29 -10.64
C ARG A 153 10.87 14.14 -10.40
N LEU A 154 10.08 14.81 -11.25
CA LEU A 154 8.62 14.63 -11.30
C LEU A 154 8.15 13.88 -12.56
N GLY A 155 8.94 13.95 -13.64
CA GLY A 155 8.65 13.25 -14.88
C GLY A 155 9.09 11.79 -14.81
N ILE A 156 8.15 10.89 -15.09
CA ILE A 156 8.39 9.45 -15.14
C ILE A 156 8.79 9.07 -16.56
N GLY A 157 10.01 8.54 -16.67
CA GLY A 157 10.60 8.12 -17.93
C GLY A 157 10.62 6.61 -18.15
N ILE A 158 11.36 6.22 -19.18
CA ILE A 158 11.53 4.81 -19.58
C ILE A 158 12.25 4.01 -18.48
N GLU A 159 13.31 4.55 -17.90
CA GLU A 159 14.10 3.87 -16.87
C GLU A 159 13.29 3.61 -15.60
N ASP A 160 12.45 4.58 -15.20
CA ASP A 160 11.54 4.44 -14.06
C ASP A 160 10.52 3.31 -14.28
N THR A 161 10.03 3.18 -15.53
CA THR A 161 9.12 2.09 -15.92
C THR A 161 9.82 0.73 -15.82
N VAL A 162 11.04 0.63 -16.34
CA VAL A 162 11.82 -0.61 -16.29
C VAL A 162 12.11 -1.01 -14.85
N LYS A 163 12.53 -0.05 -14.02
CA LYS A 163 12.81 -0.28 -12.59
C LYS A 163 11.55 -0.69 -11.82
N ALA A 164 10.40 -0.09 -12.11
CA ALA A 164 9.13 -0.46 -11.51
C ALA A 164 8.74 -1.92 -11.81
N TYR A 165 8.84 -2.35 -13.07
CA TYR A 165 8.57 -3.74 -13.44
C TYR A 165 9.60 -4.72 -12.88
N ALA A 166 10.88 -4.34 -12.84
CA ALA A 166 11.92 -5.15 -12.21
C ALA A 166 11.63 -5.37 -10.72
N THR A 167 11.26 -4.30 -10.01
CA THR A 167 10.86 -4.33 -8.59
C THR A 167 9.64 -5.23 -8.39
N PHE A 168 8.59 -5.03 -9.18
CA PHE A 168 7.36 -5.83 -9.14
C PHE A 168 7.64 -7.33 -9.31
N LEU A 169 8.37 -7.70 -10.37
CA LEU A 169 8.70 -9.10 -10.66
C LEU A 169 9.62 -9.71 -9.60
N LYS A 170 10.55 -8.93 -9.05
CA LYS A 170 11.44 -9.36 -7.97
C LYS A 170 10.64 -9.59 -6.69
N LEU A 171 9.73 -8.69 -6.33
CA LEU A 171 8.90 -8.79 -5.14
C LEU A 171 8.05 -10.07 -5.16
N ILE A 172 7.39 -10.38 -6.29
CA ILE A 172 6.61 -11.63 -6.45
C ILE A 172 7.45 -12.89 -6.20
N LYS A 173 8.74 -12.86 -6.55
CA LYS A 173 9.66 -14.00 -6.39
C LYS A 173 10.34 -14.07 -5.03
N THR A 174 10.19 -13.02 -4.21
CA THR A 174 10.91 -12.90 -2.95
C THR A 174 10.08 -13.48 -1.83
N ASP A 175 10.68 -14.35 -1.01
CA ASP A 175 10.04 -14.81 0.22
C ASP A 175 9.97 -13.66 1.23
N VAL A 176 8.86 -12.91 1.17
CA VAL A 176 8.63 -11.75 2.03
C VAL A 176 8.39 -12.12 3.50
N THR A 177 8.26 -13.41 3.83
CA THR A 177 8.05 -13.85 5.21
C THR A 177 9.29 -13.66 6.10
N TRP A 178 10.45 -13.42 5.50
CA TRP A 178 11.70 -13.13 6.21
C TRP A 178 11.72 -11.74 6.84
N TYR A 179 10.90 -10.82 6.35
CA TYR A 179 10.79 -9.47 6.90
C TYR A 179 9.90 -9.50 8.13
N LYS A 180 10.54 -9.46 9.30
CA LYS A 180 9.84 -9.48 10.59
C LYS A 180 9.54 -8.07 11.09
N ALA A 181 8.41 -7.96 11.79
CA ALA A 181 7.99 -6.73 12.40
C ALA A 181 9.06 -6.20 13.37
N ILE A 182 9.33 -4.90 13.31
CA ILE A 182 10.33 -4.25 14.16
C ILE A 182 9.73 -4.03 15.55
N PRO A 183 10.30 -4.61 16.62
CA PRO A 183 9.70 -4.60 17.96
C PRO A 183 9.33 -3.19 18.46
N GLU A 184 10.18 -2.20 18.20
CA GLU A 184 9.98 -0.80 18.59
C GLU A 184 8.76 -0.17 17.89
N ARG A 185 8.35 -0.71 16.74
CA ARG A 185 7.14 -0.27 16.02
C ARG A 185 5.87 -0.98 16.50
N ILE A 186 6.00 -2.10 17.21
CA ILE A 186 4.91 -2.91 17.74
C ILE A 186 4.65 -2.62 19.22
N GLY A 187 5.63 -2.09 19.97
CA GLY A 187 5.62 -2.00 21.44
C GLY A 187 4.37 -1.40 22.10
N ASP A 188 3.59 -0.59 21.38
CA ASP A 188 2.33 -0.01 21.85
C ASP A 188 1.06 -0.78 21.42
N LEU A 189 1.18 -1.76 20.52
CA LEU A 189 0.07 -2.58 20.01
C LEU A 189 -0.25 -3.78 20.90
N ASP A 190 0.73 -4.28 21.66
CA ASP A 190 0.56 -5.41 22.58
C ASP A 190 -0.04 -5.01 23.94
N ASN A 191 -0.02 -3.72 24.30
CA ASN A 191 -0.52 -3.21 25.59
C ASN A 191 -1.89 -2.53 25.48
N HIS A 192 -2.91 -3.25 25.05
CA HIS A 192 -4.29 -2.77 24.91
C HIS A 192 -4.53 -1.90 23.69
N SER A 193 -5.49 -2.30 22.87
CA SER A 193 -6.35 -1.32 22.25
C SER A 193 -7.50 -2.00 21.56
N ASP A 194 -8.65 -1.85 22.19
CA ASP A 194 -9.89 -1.99 21.48
C ASP A 194 -10.06 -0.79 20.55
N TYR A 195 -10.43 -1.01 19.31
CA TYR A 195 -10.58 0.04 18.31
C TYR A 195 -12.02 0.12 17.79
N LEU A 196 -12.44 1.33 17.46
CA LEU A 196 -13.67 1.59 16.71
C LEU A 196 -13.30 2.03 15.30
N VAL A 197 -13.70 1.27 14.27
CA VAL A 197 -13.40 1.58 12.86
C VAL A 197 -14.68 1.94 12.11
N CYS A 198 -14.66 3.06 11.38
CA CYS A 198 -15.79 3.50 10.58
C CYS A 198 -15.86 2.70 9.28
N LYS A 199 -17.01 2.05 9.04
CA LYS A 199 -17.22 1.29 7.80
C LYS A 199 -17.31 2.16 6.54
N SER A 200 -17.56 3.45 6.69
CA SER A 200 -17.79 4.35 5.56
C SER A 200 -16.54 5.11 5.14
N CYS A 201 -15.71 5.56 6.09
CA CYS A 201 -14.54 6.38 5.79
C CYS A 201 -13.21 5.76 6.21
N GLY A 202 -13.22 4.62 6.91
CA GLY A 202 -12.00 3.97 7.37
C GLY A 202 -11.32 4.63 8.58
N ASN A 203 -11.82 5.77 9.06
CA ASN A 203 -11.28 6.38 10.29
C ASN A 203 -11.42 5.42 11.46
N TYR A 204 -10.42 5.41 12.34
CA TYR A 204 -10.42 4.62 13.55
C TYR A 204 -10.24 5.49 14.80
N TYR A 205 -10.77 5.00 15.91
CA TYR A 205 -10.61 5.57 17.25
C TYR A 205 -10.06 4.50 18.16
N GLN A 206 -8.92 4.76 18.79
CA GLN A 206 -8.37 3.89 19.81
C GLN A 206 -9.10 4.17 21.13
N ILE A 207 -9.59 3.12 21.78
CA ILE A 207 -10.16 3.22 23.13
C ILE A 207 -8.99 3.19 24.12
N PRO A 208 -8.77 4.25 24.91
CA PRO A 208 -7.74 4.26 25.95
C PRO A 208 -7.96 3.17 27.00
N GLU A 209 -6.87 2.72 27.62
CA GLU A 209 -6.93 1.74 28.71
C GLU A 209 -7.80 2.25 29.87
N GLY A 210 -8.82 1.48 30.25
CA GLY A 210 -9.76 1.82 31.31
C GLY A 210 -11.07 2.48 30.86
N GLU A 211 -11.22 2.83 29.58
CA GLU A 211 -12.48 3.30 29.01
C GLU A 211 -13.26 2.16 28.33
N SER A 212 -14.59 2.23 28.35
CA SER A 212 -15.46 1.24 27.72
C SER A 212 -15.85 1.71 26.31
N ARG A 213 -16.14 0.75 25.42
CA ARG A 213 -16.79 1.04 24.14
C ARG A 213 -18.05 1.91 24.32
N ASP A 214 -18.81 1.67 25.37
CA ASP A 214 -20.09 2.33 25.60
C ASP A 214 -19.95 3.84 25.86
N ASP A 215 -18.73 4.32 26.15
CA ASP A 215 -18.42 5.73 26.33
C ASP A 215 -18.30 6.49 24.99
N TYR A 216 -18.34 5.78 23.86
CA TYR A 216 -18.15 6.31 22.52
C TYR A 216 -19.44 6.24 21.68
N SER A 217 -19.66 7.27 20.86
CA SER A 217 -20.74 7.27 19.85
C SER A 217 -20.54 6.13 18.84
N ASP A 218 -21.61 5.42 18.49
CA ASP A 218 -21.61 4.44 17.38
C ASP A 218 -21.56 5.12 15.98
N ILE A 219 -21.56 6.45 15.93
CA ILE A 219 -21.60 7.26 14.71
C ILE A 219 -20.32 8.08 14.60
N CYS A 220 -19.57 7.85 13.53
CA CYS A 220 -18.39 8.64 13.15
C CYS A 220 -18.81 10.05 12.73
N GLY A 221 -17.91 11.04 12.85
CA GLY A 221 -18.16 12.42 12.41
C GLY A 221 -18.53 12.56 10.92
N CYS A 222 -18.28 11.54 10.09
CA CYS A 222 -18.72 11.51 8.69
C CYS A 222 -20.16 10.99 8.51
N GLY A 223 -20.88 10.64 9.58
CA GLY A 223 -22.20 10.01 9.56
C GLY A 223 -22.19 8.48 9.35
N GLY A 224 -21.01 7.85 9.23
CA GLY A 224 -20.87 6.41 9.07
C GLY A 224 -20.87 5.65 10.41
N LYS A 225 -21.28 4.38 10.41
CA LYS A 225 -21.28 3.54 11.61
C LYS A 225 -19.88 3.08 12.01
N LEU A 226 -19.58 3.20 13.30
CA LEU A 226 -18.37 2.66 13.92
C LEU A 226 -18.57 1.19 14.30
N LYS A 227 -17.58 0.35 14.01
CA LYS A 227 -17.54 -1.07 14.36
C LYS A 227 -16.37 -1.31 15.30
N TYR A 228 -16.66 -1.97 16.42
CA TYR A 228 -15.66 -2.39 17.37
C TYR A 228 -14.82 -3.57 16.84
N LEU A 229 -13.51 -3.47 17.04
CA LEU A 229 -12.50 -4.49 16.81
C LEU A 229 -11.63 -4.53 18.06
N GLY A 230 -11.95 -5.48 18.95
CA GLY A 230 -11.23 -5.65 20.21
C GLY A 230 -10.44 -6.94 20.27
N SER A 231 -9.57 -7.00 21.28
CA SER A 231 -8.59 -8.07 21.53
C SER A 231 -9.18 -9.47 21.70
N ASN A 232 -10.50 -9.58 21.90
CA ASN A 232 -11.21 -10.84 22.18
C ASN A 232 -12.05 -11.40 21.03
N TYR A 233 -11.89 -10.91 19.80
CA TYR A 233 -12.42 -11.62 18.64
C TYR A 233 -11.56 -12.84 18.32
N LYS A 234 -11.87 -13.97 18.96
CA LYS A 234 -11.60 -15.30 18.41
C LYS A 234 -12.47 -15.45 17.16
N TYR A 235 -11.82 -15.61 16.00
CA TYR A 235 -12.44 -16.19 14.82
C TYR A 235 -12.18 -17.70 14.82
#